data_AF-A0A376J5F6-F1
#
_entry.id   AF-A0A376J5F6-F1
#
_cell.length_a   1.000
_cell.length_b   1.000
_cell.length_c   1.000
_cell.angle_alpha   90.00
_cell.angle_beta   90.00
_cell.angle_gamma   90.00
#
_symmetry.space_group_name_H-M   'P 1'
#
loop_
_entity.id
_entity.type
_entity.pdbx_description
1 polymer ?
#
loop_
_entity_poly.entity_id
_entity_poly.type
_entity_poly.pdbx_seq_one_letter_code
_entity_poly.pdbx_strand_id
1 'polypeptide(L)'
;MGSGGSLTLRDLQGDEVEADKTLHIAQNGTVVAEGDYGFRLTTAPGDGLYVNYGLKALNIHGGQKLTLAEHGGAYGATADMSAKIGGEGDLAINTVRQVSLSNGQNDYQGATYVQMGTLRTDADGALGNTRELNISNAAIVDLNGSAQTVETFTGLMDSTILFKEGVADGE
;
A
#
# COMPACT_ATOMS: atom_id res chain seq x y z
N MET A 1 -3.16 -12.07 5.11
CA MET A 1 -1.75 -12.36 5.48
C MET A 1 -1.24 -11.14 6.23
N GLY A 2 -0.68 -11.28 7.43
CA GLY A 2 -0.27 -10.11 8.21
C GLY A 2 1.07 -9.60 7.70
N SER A 3 1.11 -8.53 6.92
CA SER A 3 2.37 -7.83 6.72
C SER A 3 2.71 -7.16 8.05
N GLY A 4 3.88 -7.47 8.62
CA GLY A 4 4.31 -6.85 9.88
C GLY A 4 4.62 -5.35 9.75
N GLY A 5 4.21 -4.71 8.65
CA GLY A 5 4.46 -3.31 8.39
C GLY A 5 3.81 -2.33 9.37
N SER A 6 2.86 -2.78 10.17
CA SER A 6 2.24 -2.02 11.26
C SER A 6 2.91 -2.25 12.64
N LEU A 7 3.99 -3.05 12.73
CA LEU A 7 4.66 -3.37 13.99
C LEU A 7 5.86 -2.44 14.24
N THR A 8 6.04 -2.00 15.49
CA THR A 8 7.18 -1.17 15.92
C THR A 8 8.16 -1.98 16.77
N LEU A 9 9.47 -1.72 16.60
CA LEU A 9 10.53 -2.32 17.41
C LEU A 9 10.93 -1.36 18.53
N ARG A 10 10.89 -1.84 19.78
CA ARG A 10 11.31 -1.07 20.96
C ARG A 10 12.49 -1.75 21.64
N ASP A 11 13.35 -0.96 22.27
CA ASP A 11 14.44 -1.43 23.13
C ASP A 11 13.91 -1.92 24.50
N LEU A 12 14.83 -2.30 25.39
CA LEU A 12 14.48 -2.80 26.74
C LEU A 12 13.95 -1.69 27.66
N GLN A 13 14.09 -0.42 27.27
CA GLN A 13 13.61 0.77 27.94
C GLN A 13 12.23 1.20 27.41
N GLY A 14 11.80 0.63 26.27
CA GLY A 14 10.52 0.92 25.62
C GLY A 14 10.63 1.98 24.52
N ASP A 15 11.83 2.47 24.19
CA ASP A 15 12.06 3.47 23.15
C ASP A 15 12.21 2.80 21.78
N GLU A 16 11.87 3.48 20.69
CA GLU A 16 12.08 2.92 19.35
C GLU A 16 13.59 2.75 19.07
N VAL A 17 13.97 1.63 18.44
CA VAL A 17 15.37 1.39 18.09
C VAL A 17 15.78 2.28 16.91
N GLU A 18 16.43 3.41 17.18
CA GLU A 18 16.78 4.41 16.16
C GLU A 18 18.01 4.03 15.31
N ALA A 19 17.76 3.70 14.04
CA ALA A 19 18.73 3.74 12.95
C ALA A 19 18.08 4.28 11.66
N ASP A 20 17.12 5.20 11.85
CA ASP A 20 16.23 5.61 10.79
C ASP A 20 16.92 6.55 9.80
N LYS A 21 16.66 6.36 8.50
CA LYS A 21 17.15 7.19 7.42
C LYS A 21 15.97 7.68 6.58
N THR A 22 15.85 8.99 6.45
CA THR A 22 14.92 9.59 5.49
C THR A 22 15.63 9.82 4.17
N LEU A 23 15.01 9.40 3.08
CA LEU A 23 15.51 9.55 1.72
C LEU A 23 14.42 10.09 0.79
N HIS A 24 14.80 11.05 -0.05
CA HIS A 24 13.93 11.52 -1.13
C HIS A 24 13.58 10.37 -2.09
N ILE A 25 12.30 10.27 -2.43
CA ILE A 25 11.81 9.42 -3.52
C ILE A 25 11.49 10.32 -4.70
N ALA A 26 12.26 10.15 -5.78
CA ALA A 26 12.08 10.90 -7.00
C ALA A 26 11.52 10.03 -8.13
N GLN A 27 10.53 10.56 -8.85
CA GLN A 27 9.99 9.97 -10.07
C GLN A 27 10.13 10.97 -11.21
N ASN A 28 10.69 10.51 -12.33
CA ASN A 28 10.99 11.36 -13.50
C ASN A 28 11.81 12.62 -13.15
N GLY A 29 12.70 12.52 -12.17
CA GLY A 29 13.56 13.63 -11.72
C GLY A 29 12.91 14.59 -10.70
N THR A 30 11.64 14.41 -10.36
CA THR A 30 10.93 15.21 -9.36
C THR A 30 10.82 14.44 -8.05
N VAL A 31 11.18 15.06 -6.92
CA VAL A 31 10.92 14.50 -5.59
C VAL A 31 9.42 14.53 -5.32
N VAL A 32 8.81 13.37 -5.16
CA VAL A 32 7.36 13.20 -4.97
C VAL A 32 6.99 12.77 -3.55
N ALA A 33 7.94 12.21 -2.81
CA ALA A 33 7.73 11.75 -1.45
C ALA A 33 9.04 11.66 -0.65
N GLU A 34 8.92 11.57 0.67
CA GLU A 34 9.99 11.10 1.56
C GLU A 34 9.76 9.63 1.92
N GLY A 35 10.83 8.85 1.96
CA GLY A 35 10.81 7.48 2.49
C GLY A 35 11.63 7.37 3.76
N ASP A 36 11.00 6.91 4.84
CA ASP A 36 11.67 6.62 6.11
C ASP A 36 12.05 5.14 6.15
N TYR A 37 13.34 4.86 6.23
CA TYR A 37 13.92 3.53 6.29
C TYR A 37 14.36 3.22 7.71
N GLY A 38 14.08 2.02 8.19
CA GLY A 38 14.48 1.60 9.53
C GLY A 38 14.20 0.13 9.76
N PHE A 39 14.33 -0.30 11.02
CA PHE A 39 13.99 -1.67 11.41
C PHE A 39 12.48 -1.90 11.37
N ARG A 40 12.08 -3.03 10.80
CA ARG A 40 10.68 -3.49 10.68
C ARG A 40 10.58 -4.93 11.12
N LEU A 41 9.46 -5.26 11.75
CA LEU A 41 9.13 -6.62 12.10
C LEU A 41 8.27 -7.22 10.99
N THR A 42 8.53 -8.47 10.60
CA THR A 42 7.63 -9.22 9.71
C THR A 42 7.36 -10.59 10.31
N THR A 43 6.17 -11.12 10.06
CA THR A 43 5.76 -12.46 10.50
C THR A 43 4.97 -13.14 9.39
N ALA A 44 4.98 -14.46 9.36
CA ALA A 44 4.13 -15.27 8.50
C ALA A 44 3.37 -16.31 9.35
N PRO A 45 2.15 -16.73 8.95
CA PRO A 45 1.42 -17.75 9.69
C PRO A 45 2.23 -19.05 9.85
N GLY A 46 2.40 -19.52 11.08
CA GLY A 46 3.20 -20.72 11.39
C GLY A 46 4.71 -20.51 11.39
N ASP A 47 5.17 -19.27 11.32
CA ASP A 47 6.60 -18.88 11.28
C ASP A 47 6.96 -17.94 12.45
N GLY A 48 8.25 -17.64 12.59
CA GLY A 48 8.80 -16.75 13.60
C GLY A 48 8.64 -15.25 13.31
N LEU A 49 9.23 -14.44 14.19
CA LEU A 49 9.33 -12.99 14.05
C LEU A 49 10.69 -12.63 13.44
N TYR A 50 10.68 -11.93 12.31
CA TYR A 50 11.89 -11.48 11.63
C TYR A 50 12.07 -9.98 11.79
N VAL A 51 13.31 -9.56 12.00
CA VAL A 51 13.72 -8.15 11.94
C VAL A 51 14.38 -7.91 10.61
N ASN A 52 13.86 -6.96 9.84
CA ASN A 52 14.40 -6.52 8.56
C ASN A 52 14.71 -5.03 8.63
N TYR A 53 15.60 -4.55 7.75
CA TYR A 53 15.81 -3.12 7.54
C TYR A 53 15.23 -2.72 6.18
N GLY A 54 14.29 -1.77 6.15
CA GLY A 54 13.60 -1.38 4.92
C GLY A 54 12.68 -0.19 5.11
N LEU A 55 11.95 0.18 4.06
CA LEU A 55 11.02 1.32 4.08
C LEU A 55 9.91 1.10 5.13
N LYS A 56 9.88 1.91 6.19
CA LYS A 56 8.86 1.91 7.26
C LYS A 56 7.65 2.73 6.84
N ALA A 57 7.91 3.93 6.34
CA ALA A 57 6.89 4.89 5.98
C ALA A 57 7.26 5.65 4.73
N LEU A 58 6.24 6.14 4.07
CA LEU A 58 6.28 6.95 2.87
C LEU A 58 5.37 8.15 3.11
N ASN A 59 5.87 9.37 2.88
CA ASN A 59 5.09 10.59 2.98
C ASN A 59 5.01 11.27 1.61
N ILE A 60 3.87 11.17 0.93
CA ILE A 60 3.67 11.74 -0.41
C ILE A 60 3.43 13.25 -0.28
N HIS A 61 4.21 14.05 -0.99
CA HIS A 61 4.10 15.50 -0.92
C HIS A 61 2.80 16.01 -1.53
N GLY A 62 2.21 17.04 -0.92
CA GLY A 62 1.03 17.71 -1.46
C GLY A 62 1.25 18.22 -2.88
N GLY A 63 0.25 18.02 -3.74
CA GLY A 63 0.32 18.37 -5.16
C GLY A 63 1.22 17.44 -6.00
N GLN A 64 1.86 16.44 -5.40
CA GLN A 64 2.59 15.39 -6.10
C GLN A 64 1.74 14.13 -6.24
N LYS A 65 2.19 13.25 -7.12
CA LYS A 65 1.60 11.93 -7.34
C LYS A 65 2.71 10.89 -7.35
N LEU A 66 2.67 9.96 -6.40
CA LEU A 66 3.56 8.81 -6.39
C LEU A 66 2.92 7.67 -7.18
N THR A 67 3.63 7.14 -8.18
CA THR A 67 3.21 5.95 -8.92
C THR A 67 3.87 4.70 -8.34
N LEU A 68 3.07 3.74 -7.91
CA LEU A 68 3.52 2.44 -7.46
C LEU A 68 3.29 1.39 -8.55
N ALA A 69 4.32 0.58 -8.78
CA ALA A 69 4.33 -0.52 -9.73
C ALA A 69 5.16 -1.68 -9.14
N GLU A 70 4.89 -2.90 -9.58
CA GLU A 70 5.72 -4.05 -9.26
C GLU A 70 7.11 -3.90 -9.89
N HIS A 71 8.14 -4.34 -9.17
CA HIS A 71 9.48 -4.40 -9.73
C HIS A 71 9.64 -5.66 -10.59
N GLY A 72 9.96 -5.51 -11.88
CA GLY A 72 10.41 -6.63 -12.72
C GLY A 72 9.43 -7.80 -12.84
N GLY A 73 8.12 -7.56 -12.77
CA GLY A 73 7.09 -8.60 -12.81
C GLY A 73 6.87 -9.36 -11.49
N ALA A 74 7.37 -8.82 -10.38
CA ALA A 74 7.12 -9.30 -9.02
C ALA A 74 5.62 -9.50 -8.76
N TYR A 75 5.30 -10.44 -7.85
CA TYR A 75 3.93 -10.81 -7.51
C TYR A 75 3.82 -11.32 -6.07
N GLY A 76 2.59 -11.39 -5.55
CA GLY A 76 2.32 -11.81 -4.17
C GLY A 76 3.05 -10.90 -3.17
N ALA A 77 3.65 -11.50 -2.13
CA ALA A 77 4.36 -10.76 -1.09
C ALA A 77 5.54 -9.89 -1.60
N THR A 78 6.07 -10.16 -2.79
CA THR A 78 7.16 -9.36 -3.39
C THR A 78 6.66 -8.09 -4.10
N ALA A 79 5.34 -7.98 -4.33
CA ALA A 79 4.66 -6.80 -4.86
C ALA A 79 3.73 -6.18 -3.81
N ASP A 80 4.07 -6.34 -2.52
CA ASP A 80 3.31 -5.81 -1.40
C ASP A 80 3.94 -4.52 -0.84
N MET A 81 3.15 -3.45 -0.78
CA MET A 81 3.50 -2.24 -0.05
C MET A 81 2.96 -2.32 1.37
N SER A 82 3.83 -2.81 2.26
CA SER A 82 3.56 -2.92 3.69
C SER A 82 4.00 -1.68 4.48
N ALA A 83 4.74 -0.76 3.87
CA ALA A 83 5.11 0.51 4.54
C ALA A 83 3.86 1.36 4.75
N LYS A 84 3.84 2.17 5.82
CA LYS A 84 2.78 3.16 6.03
C LYS A 84 2.85 4.22 4.93
N ILE A 85 1.74 4.52 4.29
CA ILE A 85 1.63 5.60 3.30
C ILE A 85 0.85 6.75 3.95
N GLY A 86 1.49 7.92 4.04
CA GLY A 86 0.91 9.16 4.52
C GLY A 86 1.13 10.32 3.55
N GLY A 87 0.73 11.51 4.00
CA GLY A 87 0.90 12.76 3.27
C GLY A 87 -0.33 13.20 2.46
N GLU A 88 -0.22 14.37 1.83
CA GLU A 88 -1.33 15.03 1.12
C GLU A 88 -1.37 14.68 -0.38
N GLY A 89 -0.33 14.03 -0.89
CA GLY A 89 -0.20 13.72 -2.30
C GLY A 89 -1.03 12.52 -2.76
N ASP A 90 -1.20 12.43 -4.07
CA ASP A 90 -1.96 11.37 -4.72
C ASP A 90 -1.14 10.07 -4.83
N LEU A 91 -1.83 8.92 -4.78
CA LEU A 91 -1.25 7.62 -5.05
C LEU A 91 -1.77 7.10 -6.41
N ALA A 92 -0.87 6.68 -7.29
CA ALA A 92 -1.22 5.99 -8.53
C ALA A 92 -0.71 4.55 -8.50
N ILE A 93 -1.52 3.62 -9.02
CA ILE A 93 -1.17 2.21 -9.22
C ILE A 93 -1.08 1.97 -10.72
N ASN A 94 0.09 1.56 -11.17
CA ASN A 94 0.36 1.27 -12.58
C ASN A 94 1.17 -0.03 -12.68
N THR A 95 0.47 -1.15 -12.57
CA THR A 95 1.06 -2.49 -12.51
C THR A 95 0.61 -3.32 -13.71
N VAL A 96 1.46 -4.23 -14.20
CA VAL A 96 1.05 -5.20 -15.24
C VAL A 96 0.15 -6.28 -14.64
N ARG A 97 0.33 -6.56 -13.34
CA ARG A 97 -0.41 -7.61 -12.62
C ARG A 97 -1.11 -7.03 -11.41
N GLN A 98 -0.47 -7.11 -10.25
CA GLN A 98 -1.07 -6.75 -8.99
C GLN A 98 -0.02 -6.15 -8.07
N VAL A 99 -0.41 -5.10 -7.35
CA VAL A 99 0.26 -4.62 -6.16
C VAL A 99 -0.74 -4.67 -5.00
N SER A 100 -0.27 -5.08 -3.82
CA SER A 100 -1.09 -5.05 -2.61
C SER A 100 -0.69 -3.92 -1.67
N LEU A 101 -1.69 -3.34 -0.99
CA LEU A 101 -1.50 -2.48 0.17
C LEU A 101 -1.96 -3.27 1.40
N SER A 102 -1.03 -3.54 2.32
CA SER A 102 -1.28 -4.41 3.47
C SER A 102 -1.16 -3.71 4.81
N ASN A 103 -0.84 -2.41 4.81
CA ASN A 103 -0.77 -1.60 6.02
C ASN A 103 -2.08 -0.84 6.25
N GLY A 104 -2.86 -1.30 7.23
CA GLY A 104 -4.12 -0.63 7.62
C GLY A 104 -3.92 0.68 8.38
N GLN A 105 -2.68 1.10 8.65
CA GLN A 105 -2.36 2.39 9.28
C GLN A 105 -2.02 3.47 8.25
N ASN A 106 -2.30 3.25 6.97
CA ASN A 106 -2.19 4.29 5.96
C ASN A 106 -3.09 5.47 6.31
N ASP A 107 -2.62 6.69 6.08
CA ASP A 107 -3.33 7.93 6.43
C ASP A 107 -3.19 9.03 5.39
N TYR A 108 -2.68 8.71 4.19
CA TYR A 108 -2.61 9.66 3.09
C TYR A 108 -3.99 10.20 2.70
N GLN A 109 -4.05 11.47 2.31
CA GLN A 109 -5.29 12.23 2.08
C GLN A 109 -5.56 12.53 0.61
N GLY A 110 -4.57 12.31 -0.27
CA GLY A 110 -4.72 12.50 -1.71
C GLY A 110 -5.65 11.47 -2.35
N ALA A 111 -5.86 11.61 -3.66
CA ALA A 111 -6.66 10.67 -4.43
C ALA A 111 -5.86 9.41 -4.81
N THR A 112 -6.56 8.29 -4.94
CA THR A 112 -6.02 7.01 -5.40
C THR A 112 -6.44 6.78 -6.85
N TYR A 113 -5.48 6.56 -7.75
CA TYR A 113 -5.71 6.28 -9.16
C TYR A 113 -5.23 4.88 -9.52
N VAL A 114 -6.14 3.96 -9.82
CA VAL A 114 -5.79 2.65 -10.37
C VAL A 114 -5.80 2.76 -11.88
N GLN A 115 -4.60 2.91 -12.46
CA GLN A 115 -4.39 3.23 -13.87
C GLN A 115 -4.26 1.99 -14.74
N MET A 116 -3.60 0.95 -14.21
CA MET A 116 -3.40 -0.33 -14.90
C MET A 116 -3.25 -1.47 -13.88
N GLY A 117 -3.76 -2.64 -14.25
CA GLY A 117 -3.67 -3.87 -13.45
C GLY A 117 -4.58 -3.83 -12.22
N THR A 118 -4.15 -4.53 -11.17
CA THR A 118 -4.93 -4.74 -9.96
C THR A 118 -4.29 -4.06 -8.75
N LEU A 119 -5.05 -3.22 -8.07
CA LEU A 119 -4.78 -2.81 -6.69
C LEU A 119 -5.50 -3.78 -5.74
N ARG A 120 -4.77 -4.45 -4.85
CA ARG A 120 -5.38 -5.29 -3.81
C ARG A 120 -5.22 -4.66 -2.42
N THR A 121 -6.24 -4.72 -1.57
CA THR A 121 -6.14 -4.28 -0.17
C THR A 121 -6.19 -5.47 0.78
N ASP A 122 -5.14 -5.65 1.58
CA ASP A 122 -4.98 -6.80 2.49
C ASP A 122 -5.21 -6.46 3.97
N ALA A 123 -5.61 -5.21 4.25
CA ALA A 123 -5.96 -4.72 5.58
C ALA A 123 -7.07 -3.69 5.51
N ASP A 124 -7.89 -3.62 6.56
CA ASP A 124 -8.89 -2.55 6.70
C ASP A 124 -8.17 -1.19 6.76
N GLY A 125 -8.71 -0.19 6.06
CA GLY A 125 -8.11 1.14 6.00
C GLY A 125 -6.81 1.23 5.19
N ALA A 126 -6.47 0.21 4.40
CA ALA A 126 -5.30 0.24 3.52
C ALA A 126 -5.32 1.38 2.48
N LEU A 127 -6.50 1.91 2.12
CA LEU A 127 -6.62 3.12 1.28
C LEU A 127 -6.45 4.44 2.05
N GLY A 128 -6.19 4.40 3.35
CA GLY A 128 -6.03 5.58 4.18
C GLY A 128 -7.24 6.51 4.17
N ASN A 129 -6.98 7.81 4.14
CA ASN A 129 -8.00 8.86 4.08
C ASN A 129 -8.23 9.35 2.64
N THR A 130 -8.16 8.43 1.66
CA THR A 130 -8.28 8.82 0.25
C THR A 130 -9.60 9.52 -0.03
N ARG A 131 -9.52 10.75 -0.54
CA ARG A 131 -10.69 11.56 -0.89
C ARG A 131 -11.40 11.06 -2.16
N GLU A 132 -10.69 10.34 -3.01
CA GLU A 132 -11.25 9.88 -4.28
C GLU A 132 -10.56 8.60 -4.77
N LEU A 133 -11.36 7.58 -5.08
CA LEU A 133 -10.89 6.37 -5.75
C LEU A 133 -11.30 6.40 -7.23
N ASN A 134 -10.30 6.51 -8.11
CA ASN A 134 -10.45 6.51 -9.56
C ASN A 134 -9.95 5.18 -10.14
N ILE A 135 -10.82 4.42 -10.81
CA ILE A 135 -10.46 3.17 -11.49
C ILE A 135 -10.55 3.36 -13.00
N SER A 136 -9.42 3.23 -13.68
CA SER A 136 -9.30 3.39 -15.13
C SER A 136 -9.89 2.21 -15.90
N ASN A 137 -9.95 2.32 -17.23
CA ASN A 137 -10.52 1.28 -18.08
C ASN A 137 -9.86 -0.08 -17.82
N ALA A 138 -10.68 -1.12 -17.63
CA ALA A 138 -10.26 -2.50 -17.36
C ALA A 138 -9.33 -2.70 -16.14
N ALA A 139 -9.11 -1.67 -15.31
CA ALA A 139 -8.35 -1.79 -14.08
C ALA A 139 -9.22 -2.35 -12.95
N ILE A 140 -8.57 -2.97 -11.95
CA ILE A 140 -9.25 -3.75 -10.91
C ILE A 140 -8.85 -3.24 -9.53
N VAL A 141 -9.83 -3.09 -8.64
CA VAL A 141 -9.61 -3.01 -7.20
C VAL A 141 -10.12 -4.29 -6.56
N ASP A 142 -9.22 -5.09 -5.97
CA ASP A 142 -9.54 -6.27 -5.18
C ASP A 142 -9.50 -5.92 -3.68
N LEU A 143 -10.67 -5.82 -3.05
CA LEU A 143 -10.77 -5.53 -1.63
C LEU A 143 -10.36 -6.70 -0.76
N ASN A 144 -10.27 -7.92 -1.32
CA ASN A 144 -9.87 -9.14 -0.61
C ASN A 144 -10.54 -9.29 0.78
N GLY A 145 -11.81 -8.91 0.89
CA GLY A 145 -12.60 -8.96 2.13
C GLY A 145 -12.24 -7.92 3.19
N SER A 146 -11.39 -6.93 2.88
CA SER A 146 -11.07 -5.80 3.76
C SER A 146 -12.01 -4.61 3.56
N ALA A 147 -12.22 -3.84 4.64
CA ALA A 147 -13.05 -2.65 4.65
C ALA A 147 -12.24 -1.40 4.29
N GLN A 148 -12.73 -0.64 3.30
CA GLN A 148 -12.14 0.64 2.88
C GLN A 148 -13.20 1.74 2.92
N THR A 149 -12.77 2.95 3.26
CA THR A 149 -13.60 4.16 3.19
C THR A 149 -13.01 5.08 2.13
N VAL A 150 -13.85 5.56 1.23
CA VAL A 150 -13.49 6.56 0.21
C VAL A 150 -14.61 7.59 0.17
N GLU A 151 -14.30 8.87 -0.03
CA GLU A 151 -15.36 9.88 -0.08
C GLU A 151 -16.09 9.85 -1.43
N THR A 152 -15.32 9.81 -2.52
CA THR A 152 -15.84 9.74 -3.89
C THR A 152 -15.26 8.54 -4.63
N PHE A 153 -16.09 7.93 -5.47
CA PHE A 153 -15.70 6.79 -6.31
C PHE A 153 -16.06 7.04 -7.78
N THR A 154 -15.10 6.81 -8.66
CA THR A 154 -15.26 6.89 -10.12
C THR A 154 -14.66 5.65 -10.77
N GLY A 155 -15.46 4.92 -11.55
CA GLY A 155 -15.01 3.81 -12.40
C GLY A 155 -15.26 4.10 -13.87
N LEU A 156 -14.27 3.83 -14.72
CA LEU A 156 -14.39 3.92 -16.18
C LEU A 156 -14.81 2.58 -16.81
N MET A 157 -14.82 2.49 -18.15
CA MET A 157 -15.33 1.31 -18.87
C MET A 157 -14.61 0.03 -18.45
N ASP A 158 -15.38 -1.02 -18.18
CA ASP A 158 -14.88 -2.34 -17.76
C ASP A 158 -14.02 -2.33 -16.48
N SER A 159 -14.01 -1.24 -15.71
CA SER A 159 -13.40 -1.24 -14.38
C SER A 159 -14.16 -2.19 -13.44
N THR A 160 -13.43 -2.85 -12.53
CA THR A 160 -14.00 -3.87 -11.64
C THR A 160 -13.60 -3.63 -10.19
N ILE A 161 -14.56 -3.81 -9.27
CA ILE A 161 -14.30 -3.97 -7.84
C ILE A 161 -14.65 -5.41 -7.42
N LEU A 162 -13.71 -6.09 -6.78
CA LEU A 162 -13.92 -7.41 -6.17
C LEU A 162 -14.02 -7.21 -4.65
N PHE A 163 -15.16 -7.55 -4.04
CA PHE A 163 -15.36 -7.37 -2.60
C PHE A 163 -14.77 -8.51 -1.75
N LYS A 164 -14.79 -9.73 -2.30
CA LYS A 164 -14.23 -10.96 -1.75
C LYS A 164 -14.21 -12.00 -2.87
N GLU A 165 -13.20 -12.86 -2.96
CA GLU A 165 -13.33 -14.06 -3.81
C GLU A 165 -14.48 -14.91 -3.24
N GLY A 166 -15.59 -14.95 -3.96
CA GLY A 166 -16.68 -15.85 -3.64
C GLY A 166 -16.16 -17.27 -3.71
N VAL A 167 -16.20 -18.01 -2.59
CA VAL A 167 -16.15 -19.46 -2.67
C VAL A 167 -17.45 -19.87 -3.35
N ALA A 168 -17.37 -20.25 -4.62
CA ALA A 168 -18.46 -20.98 -5.24
C ALA A 168 -18.46 -22.36 -4.58
N ASP A 169 -19.24 -22.51 -3.50
CA ASP A 169 -19.65 -23.84 -3.05
C ASP A 169 -20.51 -24.41 -4.18
N GLY A 170 -19.90 -25.29 -4.98
CA GLY A 170 -20.60 -26.01 -6.04
C GLY A 170 -21.68 -26.88 -5.43
N GLU A 171 -22.93 -26.68 -5.89
CA GLU A 171 -24.02 -27.64 -5.72
C GLU A 171 -23.75 -28.95 -6.48
#